data_AF-A3Z2F0-F1
#
_entry.id   AF-A3Z2F0-F1
#
_cell.length_a   1.000
_cell.length_b   1.000
_cell.length_c   1.000
_cell.angle_alpha   90.00
_cell.angle_beta   90.00
_cell.angle_gamma   90.00
#
_symmetry.space_group_name_H-M   'P 1'
#
loop_
_entity.id
_entity.type
_entity.pdbx_description
1 polymer ?
#
loop_
_entity_poly.entity_id
_entity_poly.type
_entity_poly.pdbx_seq_one_letter_code
_entity_poly.pdbx_strand_id
1 'polypeptide(L)'
;RANLVVGDEILAINGFRVRCIEAVADLMRNCSEVQVSFVRRGLMKETLLQPETAIESWRLDFDPQASSNQLALREQWFKTF
;
A
#
# COMPACT_ATOMS: atom_id res chain seq x y z
N ARG A 1 14.16 -8.02 -1.73
CA ARG A 1 13.75 -6.86 -0.89
C ARG A 1 14.58 -5.64 -1.29
N ALA A 2 13.94 -4.48 -1.45
CA ALA A 2 14.53 -3.31 -2.07
C ALA A 2 15.45 -2.44 -1.18
N ASN A 3 15.56 -2.74 0.12
CA ASN A 3 16.45 -2.06 1.08
C ASN A 3 16.29 -0.52 1.16
N LEU A 4 15.10 -0.01 0.82
CA LEU A 4 14.71 1.36 1.14
C LEU A 4 14.51 1.49 2.65
N VAL A 5 14.90 2.63 3.21
CA VAL A 5 14.73 2.95 4.64
C VAL A 5 14.10 4.33 4.79
N VAL A 6 13.53 4.57 5.97
CA VAL A 6 13.01 5.90 6.32
C VAL A 6 14.16 6.92 6.25
N GLY A 7 13.89 8.04 5.58
CA GLY A 7 14.86 9.10 5.32
C GLY A 7 15.59 8.98 3.98
N ASP A 8 15.36 7.92 3.20
CA ASP A 8 15.74 7.93 1.79
C ASP A 8 14.89 8.92 1.00
N GLU A 9 15.53 9.69 0.13
CA GLU A 9 14.85 10.64 -0.75
C GLU A 9 14.68 10.03 -2.14
N ILE A 10 13.44 9.79 -2.56
CA ILE A 10 13.12 9.25 -3.89
C ILE A 10 13.25 10.36 -4.94
N LEU A 11 14.10 10.14 -5.94
CA LEU A 11 14.33 11.11 -7.03
C LEU A 11 13.58 10.76 -8.31
N ALA A 12 13.58 9.48 -8.68
CA ALA A 12 13.00 9.02 -9.94
C ALA A 12 12.43 7.61 -9.81
N ILE A 13 11.40 7.36 -10.62
CA ILE A 13 10.74 6.07 -10.77
C ILE A 13 10.74 5.75 -12.26
N ASN A 14 11.28 4.59 -12.65
CA ASN A 14 11.41 4.15 -14.05
C ASN A 14 12.04 5.23 -14.95
N GLY A 15 13.05 5.95 -14.44
CA GLY A 15 13.73 7.04 -15.13
C GLY A 15 12.97 8.38 -15.17
N PHE A 16 11.73 8.44 -14.70
CA PHE A 16 10.95 9.68 -14.63
C PHE A 16 11.12 10.34 -13.27
N ARG A 17 11.43 11.63 -13.28
CA ARG A 17 11.63 12.42 -12.06
C ARG A 17 10.33 12.50 -11.24
N VAL A 18 10.42 12.14 -9.97
CA VAL A 18 9.36 12.36 -8.99
C VAL A 18 9.39 13.83 -8.58
N ARG A 19 8.28 14.55 -8.83
CA ARG A 19 8.15 15.98 -8.48
C ARG A 19 7.32 16.21 -7.22
N CYS A 20 6.38 15.31 -6.95
CA CYS A 20 5.49 15.33 -5.80
C CYS A 20 5.04 13.89 -5.49
N ILE A 21 4.50 13.67 -4.29
CA ILE A 21 4.11 12.34 -3.82
C ILE A 21 2.92 11.78 -4.62
N GLU A 22 2.04 12.65 -5.10
CA GLU A 22 0.84 12.30 -5.85
C GLU A 22 1.18 11.64 -7.19
N ALA A 23 2.34 11.99 -7.78
CA ALA A 23 2.80 11.40 -9.04
C ALA A 23 3.32 9.95 -8.89
N VAL A 24 3.65 9.51 -7.67
CA VAL A 24 4.28 8.21 -7.44
C VAL A 24 3.37 7.06 -7.88
N ALA A 25 2.08 7.12 -7.52
CA ALA A 25 1.13 6.07 -7.88
C ALA A 25 1.01 5.89 -9.40
N ASP A 26 1.00 6.99 -10.16
CA ASP A 26 0.93 6.94 -11.61
C ASP A 26 2.22 6.43 -12.24
N LEU A 27 3.38 6.78 -11.69
CA LEU A 27 4.69 6.32 -12.18
C LEU A 27 4.93 4.82 -11.92
N MET A 28 4.24 4.22 -10.95
CA MET A 28 4.32 2.80 -10.61
C MET A 28 3.22 1.95 -11.25
N ARG A 29 2.19 2.58 -11.85
CA ARG A 29 0.96 1.91 -12.29
C ARG A 29 1.26 0.87 -13.36
N ASN A 30 0.65 -0.32 -13.22
CA ASN A 30 0.75 -1.45 -14.16
C ASN A 30 2.18 -1.99 -14.40
N CYS A 31 3.13 -1.69 -13.51
CA CYS A 31 4.48 -2.24 -13.59
C CYS A 31 4.61 -3.53 -12.76
N SER A 32 5.13 -4.60 -13.36
CA SER A 32 5.49 -5.83 -12.62
C SER A 32 6.77 -5.67 -11.81
N GLU A 33 7.61 -4.69 -12.17
CA GLU A 33 8.82 -4.30 -11.47
C GLU A 33 9.06 -2.80 -11.70
N VAL A 34 9.53 -2.10 -10.67
CA VAL A 34 9.75 -0.66 -10.69
C VAL A 34 11.17 -0.33 -10.27
N GLN A 35 11.93 0.34 -11.14
CA GLN A 35 13.25 0.87 -10.78
C GLN A 35 13.08 2.20 -10.04
N VAL A 36 13.72 2.31 -8.87
CA VAL A 36 13.70 3.52 -8.05
C VAL A 36 15.12 4.04 -7.89
N SER A 37 15.33 5.29 -8.29
CA SER A 37 16.54 6.04 -7.97
C SER A 37 16.30 6.91 -6.74
N PHE A 38 17.18 6.81 -5.74
CA PHE A 38 17.04 7.49 -4.46
C PHE A 38 18.38 8.00 -3.93
N VAL A 39 18.34 8.92 -2.97
CA VAL A 39 19.53 9.44 -2.26
C VAL A 39 19.51 8.99 -0.81
N ARG A 40 20.67 8.50 -0.34
CA ARG A 40 20.92 8.21 1.07
C ARG A 40 22.22 8.88 1.49
N ARG A 41 22.14 9.83 2.45
CA ARG A 41 23.32 10.54 2.99
C ARG A 41 24.17 11.18 1.88
N GLY A 42 23.52 11.81 0.90
CA GLY A 42 24.18 12.45 -0.24
C GLY A 42 24.66 11.52 -1.35
N LEU A 43 24.46 10.20 -1.23
CA LEU A 43 24.83 9.23 -2.26
C LEU A 43 23.59 8.76 -3.03
N MET A 44 23.64 8.89 -4.36
CA MET A 44 22.61 8.35 -5.24
C MET A 44 22.77 6.84 -5.37
N LYS A 45 21.64 6.13 -5.33
CA LYS A 45 21.53 4.67 -5.44
C LYS A 45 20.30 4.29 -6.25
N GLU A 46 20.27 3.05 -6.68
CA GLU A 46 19.12 2.47 -7.37
C GLU A 46 18.72 1.14 -6.72
N THR A 47 17.43 0.81 -6.82
CA THR A 47 16.88 -0.46 -6.36
C THR A 47 15.66 -0.84 -7.19
N LEU A 48 15.22 -2.09 -7.06
CA LEU A 48 14.03 -2.62 -7.72
C LEU A 48 12.95 -2.92 -6.69
N LEU A 49 11.76 -2.35 -6.90
CA LEU A 49 10.55 -2.68 -6.19
C LEU A 49 9.78 -3.73 -6.99
N GLN A 50 9.38 -4.79 -6.31
CA GLN A 50 8.46 -5.78 -6.85
C GLN A 50 7.19 -5.75 -5.99
N PRO A 51 6.00 -5.71 -6.60
CA PRO A 51 4.75 -5.75 -5.86
C PRO A 51 4.64 -7.10 -5.14
N GLU A 52 4.28 -7.05 -3.87
CA GLU A 52 4.01 -8.22 -3.04
C GLU A 52 2.50 -8.25 -2.74
N THR A 53 1.88 -9.43 -2.80
CA THR A 53 0.48 -9.56 -2.39
C THR A 53 0.40 -9.51 -0.88
N ALA A 54 -0.12 -8.40 -0.36
CA ALA A 54 -0.37 -8.19 1.07
C ALA A 54 -1.85 -7.86 1.32
N ILE A 55 -2.35 -8.25 2.50
CA ILE A 55 -3.65 -7.75 2.99
C ILE A 55 -3.42 -6.34 3.51
N GLU A 56 -3.80 -5.33 2.72
CA GLU A 56 -3.58 -3.92 3.05
C GLU A 56 -4.67 -3.34 3.96
N SER A 57 -5.87 -3.92 3.95
CA SER A 57 -6.98 -3.47 4.78
C SER A 57 -7.95 -4.60 5.10
N TRP A 58 -8.59 -4.46 6.25
CA TRP A 58 -9.74 -5.28 6.64
C TRP A 58 -10.97 -4.40 6.58
N ARG A 59 -12.04 -4.93 5.98
CA ARG A 59 -13.33 -4.27 5.95
C ARG A 59 -14.36 -5.18 6.61
N LEU A 60 -15.11 -4.61 7.54
CA LEU A 60 -16.27 -5.25 8.14
C LEU A 60 -17.51 -4.68 7.45
N ASP A 61 -18.29 -5.53 6.80
CA ASP A 61 -19.58 -5.16 6.21
C ASP A 61 -20.68 -6.01 6.83
N PHE A 62 -21.90 -5.48 6.87
CA PHE A 62 -23.06 -6.28 7.22
C PHE A 62 -23.43 -7.18 6.03
N ASP A 63 -23.52 -8.48 6.28
CA ASP A 63 -24.00 -9.44 5.29
C ASP A 63 -25.50 -9.17 4.99
N PRO A 64 -25.85 -8.76 3.75
CA PRO A 64 -27.24 -8.51 3.37
C PRO A 64 -28.08 -9.79 3.32
N GLN A 65 -27.44 -10.96 3.29
CA GLN A 65 -28.09 -12.27 3.29
C GLN A 65 -28.09 -12.93 4.68
N ALA A 66 -27.72 -12.19 5.73
CA ALA A 66 -27.73 -12.70 7.08
C ALA A 66 -29.12 -13.25 7.47
N SER A 67 -29.16 -14.48 7.94
CA SER A 67 -30.38 -15.09 8.49
C SER A 67 -30.82 -14.36 9.76
N SER A 68 -32.11 -14.53 10.13
CA SER A 68 -32.65 -13.95 11.36
C SER A 68 -31.85 -14.33 12.61
N ASN A 69 -31.32 -15.56 12.68
CA ASN A 69 -30.49 -16.01 13.79
C ASN A 69 -29.12 -15.29 13.82
N GLN A 70 -28.50 -15.06 12.66
CA GLN A 70 -27.24 -14.31 12.57
C GLN A 70 -27.42 -12.83 12.91
N LEU A 71 -28.53 -12.22 12.49
CA LEU A 71 -28.88 -10.86 12.89
C LEU A 71 -29.07 -10.77 14.41
N ALA A 72 -29.77 -11.72 15.02
CA ALA A 72 -29.98 -11.74 16.48
C ALA A 72 -28.66 -11.82 17.26
N LEU A 73 -27.71 -12.68 16.82
CA LEU A 73 -26.38 -12.77 17.41
C LEU A 73 -25.60 -11.46 17.29
N ARG A 74 -25.68 -10.80 16.13
CA ARG A 74 -25.07 -9.49 15.90
C ARG A 74 -25.62 -8.43 16.85
N GLU A 75 -26.94 -8.32 16.96
CA GLU A 75 -27.60 -7.36 17.87
C GLU A 75 -27.23 -7.63 19.33
N GLN A 76 -27.10 -8.90 19.73
CA GLN A 76 -26.64 -9.26 21.08
C GLN A 76 -25.18 -8.84 21.31
N TRP A 77 -24.32 -9.04 20.32
CA TRP A 77 -22.92 -8.65 20.39
C TRP A 77 -22.75 -7.15 20.56
N PHE A 78 -23.48 -6.33 19.80
CA PHE A 78 -23.43 -4.87 19.93
C PHE A 78 -24.05 -4.32 21.22
N LYS A 79 -24.97 -5.03 21.87
CA LYS A 79 -25.51 -4.65 23.19
C LYS A 79 -24.52 -4.84 24.35
N THR A 80 -23.44 -5.57 24.12
CA THR A 80 -22.43 -5.87 25.16
C THR A 80 -21.34 -4.80 25.24
N PHE A 81 -21.35 -3.81 24.33
CA PHE A 81 -20.44 -2.67 24.28
C PHE A 81 -21.14 -1.35 24.58
#